data_AF-A0A1V6IWB3-F1
#
_entry.id   AF-A0A1V6IWB3-F1
#
_cell.length_a   1.000
_cell.length_b   1.000
_cell.length_c   1.000
_cell.angle_alpha   90.00
_cell.angle_beta   90.00
_cell.angle_gamma   90.00
#
_symmetry.space_group_name_H-M   'P 1'
#
loop_
_entity.id
_entity.type
_entity.pdbx_description
1 polymer ?
#
loop_
_entity_poly.entity_id
_entity_poly.type
_entity_poly.pdbx_seq_one_letter_code
_entity_poly.pdbx_strand_id
1 'polypeptide(L)'
;MQHGLVDVVFVGADRVTAAGDVANKIGTYLKALAAHDNQVPFYAVLPVSTIDWQIHDGVREIVIEERHADEVRTMTGWDDAAGRLTTVRICPAETPAANYGFDVTPARLLTGIITERGLAPATREGLRQLYADLKP
;
A
#
# COMPACT_ATOMS: atom_id res chain seq x y z
N MET A 1 6.61 10.54 -12.96
CA MET A 1 5.28 11.21 -12.99
C MET A 1 5.41 12.62 -13.52
N GLN A 2 6.10 13.55 -12.84
CA GLN A 2 6.27 14.95 -13.32
C GLN A 2 6.85 15.11 -14.73
N HIS A 3 7.74 14.20 -15.16
CA HIS A 3 8.27 14.20 -16.52
C HIS A 3 7.38 13.51 -17.57
N GLY A 4 6.15 13.12 -17.23
CA GLY A 4 5.24 12.42 -18.15
C GLY A 4 5.67 10.99 -18.51
N LEU A 5 6.68 10.43 -17.85
CA LEU A 5 7.21 9.08 -18.14
C LEU A 5 6.44 7.94 -17.46
N VAL A 6 5.31 8.24 -16.81
CA VAL A 6 4.49 7.24 -16.11
C VAL A 6 3.04 7.46 -16.52
N ASP A 7 2.47 6.49 -17.23
CA ASP A 7 1.11 6.58 -17.75
C ASP A 7 0.05 6.09 -16.76
N VAL A 8 0.41 5.13 -15.89
CA VAL A 8 -0.51 4.50 -14.94
C VAL A 8 0.28 3.89 -13.78
N VAL A 9 -0.34 3.81 -12.61
CA VAL A 9 0.18 3.09 -11.45
C VAL A 9 -0.75 1.95 -11.08
N PHE A 10 -0.15 0.77 -10.89
CA PHE A 10 -0.81 -0.38 -10.28
C PHE A 10 -0.08 -0.75 -8.99
N VAL A 11 -0.84 -1.00 -7.93
CA VAL A 11 -0.33 -1.53 -6.66
C VAL A 11 -1.14 -2.75 -6.24
N GLY A 12 -0.55 -3.59 -5.40
CA GLY A 12 -1.31 -4.61 -4.66
C GLY A 12 -2.08 -3.99 -3.49
N ALA A 13 -2.67 -4.86 -2.67
CA ALA A 13 -3.23 -4.50 -1.38
C ALA A 13 -3.09 -5.65 -0.39
N ASP A 14 -2.87 -5.32 0.88
CA ASP A 14 -2.89 -6.26 1.98
C ASP A 14 -4.28 -6.33 2.63
N ARG A 15 -4.99 -5.20 2.68
CA ARG A 15 -6.39 -5.12 3.12
C ARG A 15 -7.11 -3.96 2.46
N VAL A 16 -8.36 -4.16 2.08
CA VAL A 16 -9.22 -3.10 1.54
C VAL A 16 -10.49 -3.00 2.36
N THR A 17 -10.89 -1.80 2.73
CA THR A 17 -12.13 -1.57 3.50
C THR A 17 -13.35 -1.70 2.60
N ALA A 18 -14.53 -1.90 3.19
CA ALA A 18 -15.79 -1.82 2.46
C ALA A 18 -16.04 -0.45 1.81
N ALA A 19 -15.33 0.60 2.24
CA ALA A 19 -15.40 1.94 1.67
C ALA A 19 -14.41 2.15 0.50
N GLY A 20 -13.47 1.21 0.28
CA GLY A 20 -12.47 1.28 -0.79
C GLY A 20 -11.13 1.88 -0.37
N ASP A 21 -10.91 2.17 0.92
CA ASP A 21 -9.58 2.54 1.42
C ASP A 21 -8.66 1.33 1.33
N VAL A 22 -7.42 1.55 0.91
CA VAL A 22 -6.46 0.47 0.65
C VAL A 22 -5.30 0.57 1.63
N ALA A 23 -5.14 -0.46 2.47
CA ALA A 23 -3.90 -0.68 3.20
C ALA A 23 -2.95 -1.54 2.36
N ASN A 24 -1.74 -1.03 2.16
CA ASN A 24 -0.68 -1.70 1.41
C ASN A 24 0.68 -1.30 1.97
N LYS A 25 1.75 -1.92 1.47
CA LYS A 25 3.15 -1.62 1.87
C LYS A 25 3.41 -0.11 2.00
N ILE A 26 4.12 0.28 3.06
CA ILE A 26 4.50 1.67 3.35
C ILE A 26 5.10 2.34 2.11
N GLY A 27 4.68 3.57 1.85
CA GLY A 27 4.97 4.34 0.65
C GLY A 27 3.85 4.32 -0.41
N THR A 28 2.84 3.45 -0.29
CA THR A 28 1.72 3.40 -1.25
C THR A 28 0.94 4.70 -1.27
N TYR A 29 0.60 5.22 -0.08
CA TYR A 29 -0.07 6.52 0.06
C TYR A 29 0.72 7.66 -0.59
N LEU A 30 2.06 7.67 -0.44
CA LEU A 30 2.91 8.68 -1.08
C LEU A 30 2.90 8.57 -2.61
N LYS A 31 2.88 7.35 -3.16
CA LYS A 31 2.74 7.14 -4.60
C LYS A 31 1.36 7.57 -5.11
N ALA A 32 0.30 7.33 -4.33
CA ALA A 32 -1.05 7.75 -4.68
C ALA A 32 -1.20 9.28 -4.70
N LEU A 33 -0.60 9.98 -3.71
CA LEU A 33 -0.54 11.45 -3.71
C LEU A 33 0.21 11.98 -4.94
N ALA A 34 1.38 11.43 -5.25
CA ALA A 34 2.16 11.83 -6.41
C ALA A 34 1.41 11.57 -7.72
N ALA A 35 0.73 10.42 -7.84
CA ALA A 35 -0.07 10.10 -9.01
C ALA A 35 -1.25 11.08 -9.17
N HIS A 36 -1.98 11.34 -8.09
CA HIS A 36 -3.08 12.30 -8.08
C HIS A 36 -2.63 13.71 -8.50
N ASP A 37 -1.54 14.22 -7.92
CA ASP A 37 -0.98 15.55 -8.24
C ASP A 37 -0.56 15.68 -9.71
N ASN A 38 -0.12 14.56 -10.31
CA ASN A 38 0.32 14.50 -11.70
C ASN A 38 -0.78 14.00 -12.66
N GLN A 39 -2.02 13.85 -12.18
CA GLN A 39 -3.16 13.35 -12.95
C GLN A 39 -2.91 11.98 -13.61
N VAL A 40 -2.11 11.14 -12.97
CA VAL A 40 -1.82 9.77 -13.40
C VAL A 40 -2.83 8.81 -12.75
N PRO A 41 -3.52 7.96 -13.52
CA PRO A 41 -4.42 6.95 -12.96
C PRO A 41 -3.73 6.01 -11.98
N PHE A 42 -4.38 5.72 -10.86
CA PHE A 42 -3.86 4.90 -9.78
C PHE A 42 -4.85 3.80 -9.41
N TYR A 43 -4.47 2.54 -9.60
CA TYR A 43 -5.33 1.38 -9.36
C TYR A 43 -4.74 0.45 -8.31
N ALA A 44 -5.60 -0.06 -7.43
CA ALA A 44 -5.27 -1.22 -6.61
C ALA A 44 -5.78 -2.50 -7.28
N VAL A 45 -4.95 -3.54 -7.29
CA VAL A 45 -5.25 -4.84 -7.88
C VAL A 45 -5.20 -5.89 -6.78
N LEU A 46 -6.33 -6.54 -6.49
CA LEU A 46 -6.46 -7.47 -5.37
C LEU A 46 -7.56 -8.52 -5.60
N PRO A 47 -7.44 -9.73 -5.03
CA PRO A 47 -8.54 -10.67 -5.00
C PRO A 47 -9.63 -10.23 -3.99
N VAL A 48 -10.88 -10.65 -4.17
CA VAL A 48 -11.97 -10.35 -3.22
C VAL A 48 -11.65 -10.69 -1.77
N SER A 49 -10.85 -11.73 -1.53
CA SER A 49 -10.45 -12.17 -0.19
C SER A 49 -9.68 -11.10 0.60
N THR A 50 -9.14 -10.09 -0.09
CA THR A 50 -8.43 -8.96 0.51
C THR A 50 -9.40 -7.85 0.97
N ILE A 51 -10.65 -7.88 0.51
CA ILE A 51 -11.69 -6.93 0.94
C ILE A 51 -12.27 -7.39 2.27
N ASP A 52 -12.09 -6.54 3.28
CA ASP A 52 -12.70 -6.69 4.59
C ASP A 52 -14.00 -5.88 4.64
N TRP A 53 -15.13 -6.57 4.49
CA TRP A 53 -16.46 -5.96 4.44
C TRP A 53 -16.94 -5.39 5.78
N GLN A 54 -16.23 -5.69 6.87
CA GLN A 54 -16.57 -5.24 8.23
C GLN A 54 -15.92 -3.90 8.58
N ILE A 55 -14.89 -3.49 7.84
CA ILE A 55 -14.15 -2.25 8.09
C ILE A 55 -14.67 -1.13 7.18
N HIS A 56 -14.84 0.08 7.72
CA HIS A 56 -15.38 1.23 7.00
C HIS A 56 -14.43 2.43 6.90
N ASP A 57 -13.55 2.62 7.87
CA ASP A 57 -12.54 3.69 7.91
C ASP A 57 -11.15 3.07 8.02
N GLY A 58 -10.37 3.16 6.94
CA GLY A 58 -9.06 2.53 6.89
C GLY A 58 -8.09 3.05 7.93
N VAL A 59 -8.08 4.36 8.20
CA VAL A 59 -7.10 4.99 9.10
C VAL A 59 -7.41 4.69 10.56
N ARG A 60 -8.70 4.61 10.92
CA ARG A 60 -9.13 4.40 12.31
C ARG A 60 -9.19 2.93 12.69
N GLU A 61 -9.52 2.05 11.76
CA GLU A 61 -9.87 0.66 12.05
C GLU A 61 -8.81 -0.36 11.61
N ILE A 62 -7.96 -0.05 10.62
CA ILE A 62 -6.87 -0.95 10.23
C ILE A 62 -5.69 -0.74 11.19
N VAL A 63 -5.41 -1.76 11.99
CA VAL A 63 -4.22 -1.78 12.84
C VAL A 63 -2.98 -2.00 11.97
N ILE A 64 -2.09 -1.01 11.93
CA ILE A 64 -0.85 -1.07 11.16
C ILE A 64 0.23 -1.79 11.97
N GLU A 65 0.86 -2.78 11.34
CA GLU A 65 2.01 -3.49 11.89
C GLU A 65 3.19 -2.52 12.09
N GLU A 66 3.71 -2.46 13.32
CA GLU A 66 5.03 -1.89 13.60
C GLU A 66 6.06 -3.02 13.70
N ARG A 67 7.08 -2.93 12.85
CA ARG A 67 8.11 -3.96 12.69
C ARG A 67 9.37 -3.58 13.46
N HIS A 68 10.31 -4.53 13.58
CA HIS A 68 11.53 -4.30 14.33
C HIS A 68 12.36 -3.15 13.74
N ALA A 69 12.90 -2.27 14.59
CA ALA A 69 13.66 -1.10 14.17
C ALA A 69 14.91 -1.43 13.34
N ASP A 70 15.48 -2.64 13.49
CA ASP A 70 16.68 -3.03 12.74
C ASP A 70 16.48 -3.15 11.23
N GLU A 71 15.25 -3.33 10.74
CA GLU A 71 15.00 -3.36 9.30
C GLU A 71 15.31 -2.01 8.63
N VAL A 72 15.29 -0.91 9.39
CA VAL A 72 15.66 0.44 8.90
C VAL A 72 16.99 0.94 9.46
N ARG A 73 17.50 0.35 10.55
CA ARG A 73 18.81 0.70 11.15
C ARG A 73 19.98 -0.09 10.57
N THR A 74 19.70 -1.19 9.88
CA THR A 74 20.74 -2.04 9.29
C THR A 74 20.55 -2.18 7.78
N MET A 75 21.64 -2.39 7.07
CA MET A 75 21.64 -2.64 5.64
C MET A 75 22.59 -3.79 5.33
N THR A 76 22.16 -4.70 4.46
CA THR A 76 23.01 -5.77 3.93
C THR A 76 23.40 -5.43 2.51
N GLY A 77 24.70 -5.45 2.24
CA GLY A 77 25.26 -5.15 0.93
C GLY A 77 26.50 -5.98 0.63
N TRP A 78 26.96 -5.92 -0.61
CA TRP A 78 28.23 -6.51 -1.02
C TRP A 78 29.39 -5.66 -0.51
N ASP A 79 30.36 -6.30 0.13
CA ASP A 79 31.60 -5.70 0.62
C ASP A 79 32.76 -6.15 -0.27
N ASP A 80 33.27 -5.25 -1.11
CA ASP A 80 34.36 -5.55 -2.04
C ASP A 80 35.68 -5.90 -1.34
N ALA A 81 35.94 -5.32 -0.16
CA ALA A 81 37.17 -5.58 0.58
C ALA A 81 37.12 -6.96 1.27
N ALA A 82 35.95 -7.35 1.77
CA ALA A 82 35.73 -8.64 2.42
C ALA A 82 35.34 -9.77 1.44
N GLY A 83 34.98 -9.43 0.20
CA GLY A 83 34.54 -10.35 -0.85
C GLY A 83 33.26 -11.13 -0.50
N ARG A 84 32.33 -10.54 0.27
CA ARG A 84 31.11 -11.21 0.73
C ARG A 84 29.98 -10.21 1.04
N LEU A 85 28.77 -10.74 1.25
CA LEU A 85 27.68 -9.97 1.85
C LEU A 85 28.00 -9.65 3.32
N THR A 86 27.85 -8.38 3.69
CA THR A 86 28.04 -7.90 5.06
C THR A 86 26.81 -7.08 5.47
N THR A 87 26.34 -7.30 6.70
CA THR A 87 25.32 -6.47 7.33
C THR A 87 25.99 -5.43 8.21
N VAL A 88 25.65 -4.16 8.01
CA VAL A 88 26.17 -3.03 8.79
C VAL A 88 25.03 -2.25 9.41
N ARG A 89 25.31 -1.59 10.55
CA ARG A 89 24.41 -0.58 11.10
C ARG A 89 24.68 0.76 10.41
N ILE A 90 23.64 1.41 9.91
CA ILE A 90 23.73 2.66 9.13
C ILE A 90 23.44 3.92 9.97
N CYS A 91 23.26 3.76 11.28
CA CYS A 91 23.04 4.83 12.24
C CYS A 91 23.72 4.50 13.59
N PRO A 92 23.85 5.46 14.52
CA PRO A 92 24.25 5.16 15.90
C PRO A 92 23.35 4.10 16.56
N ALA A 93 23.91 3.30 17.48
CA ALA A 93 23.23 2.14 18.08
C ALA A 93 21.89 2.49 18.76
N GLU A 94 21.84 3.60 19.47
CA GLU A 94 20.68 4.05 20.25
C GLU A 94 19.67 4.88 19.44
N THR A 95 19.82 4.94 18.11
CA THR A 95 18.90 5.72 17.27
C THR A 95 17.50 5.10 17.34
N PRO A 96 16.47 5.84 17.77
CA PRO A 96 15.08 5.37 17.69
C PRO A 96 14.63 5.33 16.23
N ALA A 97 13.76 4.39 15.89
CA ALA A 97 13.23 4.28 14.53
C ALA A 97 11.74 3.92 14.56
N ALA A 98 10.97 4.56 13.67
CA ALA A 98 9.62 4.16 13.33
C ALA A 98 9.67 3.26 12.10
N ASN A 99 9.04 2.08 12.17
CA ASN A 99 9.03 1.12 11.08
C ASN A 99 7.63 0.53 10.89
N TYR A 100 6.74 1.35 10.32
CA TYR A 100 5.41 0.91 9.93
C TYR A 100 5.50 0.04 8.67
N GLY A 101 4.97 -1.18 8.73
CA GLY A 101 5.00 -2.12 7.61
C GLY A 101 4.06 -1.74 6.46
N PHE A 102 3.09 -0.86 6.71
CA PHE A 102 2.01 -0.49 5.79
C PHE A 102 1.57 0.96 5.99
N ASP A 103 0.89 1.52 4.99
CA ASP A 103 0.08 2.74 5.14
C ASP A 103 -1.31 2.55 4.55
N VAL A 104 -2.20 3.49 4.83
CA VAL A 104 -3.57 3.53 4.29
C VAL A 104 -3.63 4.61 3.22
N THR A 105 -4.03 4.20 2.02
CA THR A 105 -4.36 5.07 0.91
C THR A 105 -5.87 5.30 0.86
N PRO A 106 -6.35 6.54 1.09
CA PRO A 106 -7.77 6.84 1.04
C PRO A 106 -8.37 6.60 -0.35
N ALA A 107 -9.59 6.06 -0.39
CA ALA A 107 -10.34 5.73 -1.60
C ALA A 107 -10.34 6.84 -2.67
N ARG A 108 -10.43 8.11 -2.23
CA ARG A 108 -10.42 9.29 -3.11
C ARG A 108 -9.16 9.47 -3.97
N LEU A 109 -8.06 8.80 -3.63
CA LEU A 109 -6.81 8.84 -4.40
C LEU A 109 -6.71 7.72 -5.42
N LEU A 110 -7.63 6.74 -5.37
CA LEU A 110 -7.70 5.66 -6.35
C LEU A 110 -8.60 6.05 -7.51
N THR A 111 -8.14 5.76 -8.72
CA THR A 111 -8.99 5.74 -9.91
C THR A 111 -9.98 4.58 -9.89
N GLY A 112 -9.57 3.44 -9.33
CA GLY A 112 -10.45 2.29 -9.12
C GLY A 112 -9.74 1.08 -8.53
N ILE A 113 -10.52 0.03 -8.29
CA ILE A 113 -10.07 -1.24 -7.75
C ILE A 113 -10.35 -2.34 -8.76
N ILE A 114 -9.32 -3.12 -9.08
CA ILE A 114 -9.39 -4.24 -10.02
C ILE A 114 -9.36 -5.54 -9.21
N THR A 115 -10.34 -6.39 -9.49
CA THR A 115 -10.49 -7.71 -8.87
C THR A 115 -10.63 -8.78 -9.94
N GLU A 116 -10.73 -10.05 -9.53
CA GLU A 116 -11.04 -11.14 -10.45
C GLU A 116 -12.42 -11.01 -11.13
N ARG A 117 -13.30 -10.13 -10.61
CA ARG A 117 -14.61 -9.83 -11.20
C ARG A 117 -14.65 -8.57 -12.06
N GLY A 118 -13.51 -7.89 -12.20
CA GLY A 118 -13.35 -6.70 -13.04
C GLY A 118 -13.01 -5.45 -12.24
N LEU A 119 -13.18 -4.30 -12.89
CA LEU A 119 -12.88 -2.97 -12.35
C LEU A 119 -14.13 -2.36 -11.69
N ALA A 120 -13.97 -1.84 -10.48
CA ALA A 120 -14.97 -1.05 -9.78
C ALA A 120 -14.40 0.32 -9.37
N PRO A 121 -15.25 1.35 -9.26
CA PRO A 121 -14.91 2.56 -8.50
C PRO A 121 -14.50 2.17 -7.08
N ALA A 122 -13.49 2.84 -6.51
CA ALA A 122 -13.05 2.66 -5.13
C ALA A 122 -14.08 3.25 -4.15
N THR A 123 -15.25 2.62 -4.07
CA THR A 123 -16.41 3.05 -3.28
C THR A 123 -17.15 1.80 -2.82
N ARG A 124 -17.94 1.93 -1.76
CA ARG A 124 -18.79 0.83 -1.28
C ARG A 124 -19.75 0.35 -2.35
N GLU A 125 -20.41 1.27 -3.05
CA GLU A 125 -21.39 0.96 -4.08
C GLU A 125 -20.73 0.25 -5.26
N GLY A 126 -19.57 0.75 -5.71
CA GLY A 126 -18.80 0.14 -6.80
C GLY A 126 -18.36 -1.28 -6.47
N LEU A 127 -17.80 -1.50 -5.28
CA LEU A 127 -17.39 -2.84 -4.83
C LEU A 127 -18.61 -3.77 -4.69
N ARG A 128 -19.74 -3.29 -4.15
CA ARG A 128 -20.96 -4.11 -4.03
C ARG A 128 -21.57 -4.51 -5.37
N GLN A 129 -21.42 -3.71 -6.41
CA GLN A 129 -21.91 -4.08 -7.75
C GLN A 129 -21.21 -5.32 -8.31
N LEU A 130 -19.91 -5.49 -8.04
CA LEU A 130 -19.16 -6.69 -8.47
C LEU A 130 -19.49 -7.93 -7.63
N TYR A 131 -19.99 -7.74 -6.40
CA TYR A 131 -20.15 -8.79 -5.40
C TYR A 131 -21.53 -8.81 -4.73
N ALA A 132 -22.59 -8.50 -5.49
CA ALA A 132 -23.96 -8.43 -4.99
C ALA A 132 -24.50 -9.76 -4.43
N ASP A 133 -23.89 -10.88 -4.84
CA ASP A 133 -24.12 -12.25 -4.39
C ASP A 133 -23.46 -12.58 -3.03
N LEU A 134 -22.43 -11.83 -2.63
CA LEU A 134 -21.82 -12.01 -1.30
C LEU A 134 -22.75 -11.39 -0.25
N LYS A 135 -23.45 -12.25 0.48
CA LYS A 135 -24.20 -11.85 1.67
C LYS A 135 -23.20 -11.41 2.77
N PRO A 136 -23.49 -10.32 3.51
CA PRO A 136 -22.63 -9.83 4.57
C PRO A 136 -22.49 -10.82 5.72
#